data_AF-A0A9X7R5G6-F1
#
_entry.id   AF-A0A9X7R5G6-F1
#
_cell.length_a   1.000
_cell.length_b   1.000
_cell.length_c   1.000
_cell.angle_alpha   90.00
_cell.angle_beta   90.00
_cell.angle_gamma   90.00
#
_symmetry.space_group_name_H-M   'P 1'
#
loop_
_entity.id
_entity.type
_entity.pdbx_description
1 polymer ?
#
loop_
_entity_poly.entity_id
_entity_poly.type
_entity_poly.pdbx_seq_one_letter_code
_entity_poly.pdbx_strand_id
1 'polypeptide(L)' 'MSDPKNPGTATPPPTLGEGCTSRYDPEALSDEDGTEFPGAAELWDSLKPEAPSEDDKPSGD' A
#
# COMPACT_ATOMS: atom_id res chain seq x y z
N MET A 1 -4.99 -12.85 -27.68
CA MET A 1 -4.27 -12.90 -26.38
C MET A 1 -3.15 -11.87 -26.45
N SER A 2 -3.10 -10.92 -25.52
CA SER A 2 -2.05 -9.88 -25.49
C SER A 2 -0.70 -10.48 -25.10
N ASP A 3 0.39 -9.93 -25.64
CA ASP A 3 1.78 -10.33 -25.33
C ASP A 3 2.04 -10.17 -23.81
N PRO A 4 2.50 -11.22 -23.10
CA PRO A 4 2.80 -11.16 -21.66
C PRO A 4 3.95 -10.21 -21.29
N LYS A 5 4.70 -9.69 -22.27
CA LYS A 5 5.73 -8.65 -22.07
C LYS A 5 5.24 -7.25 -22.38
N ASN A 6 4.00 -7.09 -22.84
CA ASN A 6 3.43 -5.77 -23.03
C ASN A 6 3.31 -5.13 -21.63
N PRO A 7 3.95 -3.98 -21.36
CA PRO A 7 3.76 -3.29 -20.10
C PRO A 7 2.26 -3.11 -19.85
N GLY A 8 1.84 -3.37 -18.60
CA GLY A 8 0.46 -3.18 -18.20
C GLY A 8 0.00 -1.78 -18.64
N THR A 9 -1.14 -1.70 -19.32
CA THR A 9 -1.69 -0.45 -19.88
C THR A 9 -2.16 0.54 -18.81
N ALA A 10 -1.87 0.26 -17.53
CA ALA A 10 -2.16 1.16 -16.43
C ALA A 10 -1.22 2.36 -16.52
N THR A 11 -1.81 3.53 -16.75
CA THR A 11 -1.09 4.80 -16.70
C THR A 11 -1.18 5.31 -15.28
N PRO A 12 -0.06 5.68 -14.63
CA PRO A 12 -0.11 6.22 -13.28
C PRO A 12 -0.76 7.61 -13.26
N PRO A 13 -1.31 8.04 -12.10
CA PRO A 13 -1.82 9.40 -11.94
C PRO A 13 -0.75 10.46 -12.19
N PRO A 14 -1.14 11.69 -12.54
CA PRO A 14 -0.23 12.83 -12.69
C PRO A 14 0.65 13.08 -11.46
N THR A 15 1.84 13.64 -11.67
CA THR A 15 2.76 14.03 -10.59
C THR A 15 3.13 15.51 -10.67
N LEU A 16 3.40 16.10 -9.52
CA LEU A 16 3.87 17.48 -9.32
C LEU A 16 5.35 17.46 -8.88
N GLY A 17 6.13 18.45 -9.33
CA GLY A 17 7.57 18.54 -9.05
C GLY A 17 8.43 17.68 -9.99
N GLU A 18 9.75 17.78 -9.87
CA GLU A 18 10.70 17.12 -10.77
C GLU A 18 11.73 16.28 -10.03
N GLY A 19 12.26 15.26 -10.71
CA GLY A 19 13.29 14.36 -10.18
C GLY A 19 12.90 13.77 -8.82
N CYS A 20 13.79 13.90 -7.84
CA CYS A 20 13.62 13.36 -6.49
C CYS A 20 12.49 14.01 -5.68
N THR A 21 11.92 15.13 -6.17
CA THR A 21 10.85 15.86 -5.49
C THR A 21 9.47 15.57 -6.06
N SER A 22 9.38 14.70 -7.08
CA SER A 22 8.12 14.31 -7.72
C SER A 22 7.19 13.60 -6.73
N ARG A 23 5.91 14.01 -6.72
CA ARG A 23 4.83 13.42 -5.90
C ARG A 23 3.54 13.36 -6.70
N TYR A 24 2.65 12.40 -6.43
CA TYR A 24 1.34 12.36 -7.09
C TYR A 24 0.51 13.62 -6.79
N ASP A 25 -0.23 14.10 -7.80
CA ASP A 25 -1.15 15.23 -7.67
C ASP A 25 -2.43 14.79 -6.93
N PRO A 26 -2.66 15.24 -5.69
CA PRO A 26 -3.82 14.82 -4.91
C PRO A 26 -5.15 15.19 -5.56
N GLU A 27 -5.19 16.29 -6.33
CA GLU A 27 -6.40 16.77 -7.00
C GLU A 27 -6.73 15.92 -8.24
N ALA A 28 -5.76 15.15 -8.73
CA ALA A 28 -5.94 14.22 -9.85
C ALA A 28 -6.22 12.78 -9.38
N LEU A 29 -6.15 12.51 -8.07
CA LEU A 29 -6.50 11.20 -7.52
C LEU A 29 -8.01 11.07 -7.38
N SER A 30 -8.52 9.90 -7.76
CA SER A 30 -9.92 9.51 -7.70
C SER A 30 -10.08 8.20 -6.92
N ASP A 31 -11.33 7.83 -6.62
CA ASP A 31 -11.63 6.56 -5.96
C ASP A 31 -11.18 5.34 -6.79
N GLU A 32 -11.08 5.48 -8.12
CA GLU A 32 -10.60 4.44 -9.03
C GLU A 32 -9.07 4.23 -8.96
N ASP A 33 -8.32 5.25 -8.50
CA ASP A 33 -6.87 5.14 -8.28
C ASP A 33 -6.55 4.30 -7.04
N GLY A 34 -7.57 4.03 -6.20
CA GLY A 34 -7.57 2.96 -5.23
C GLY A 34 -6.69 3.20 -4.01
N THR A 35 -7.29 3.65 -2.91
CA THR A 35 -6.70 3.56 -1.56
C THR A 35 -7.55 2.74 -0.60
N GLU A 36 -8.75 2.36 -1.04
CA GLU A 36 -9.68 1.53 -0.31
C GLU A 36 -9.27 0.08 -0.52
N PHE A 37 -8.49 -0.48 0.39
CA PHE A 37 -8.17 -1.91 0.41
C PHE A 37 -9.20 -2.64 1.30
N PRO A 38 -10.41 -2.97 0.83
CA PRO A 38 -11.52 -3.40 1.70
C PRO A 38 -11.24 -4.67 2.51
N GLY A 39 -10.33 -5.53 2.04
CA GLY A 39 -9.91 -6.75 2.74
C GLY A 39 -8.62 -6.63 3.57
N ALA A 40 -8.04 -5.42 3.68
CA ALA A 40 -6.76 -5.25 4.37
C ALA A 40 -6.83 -5.63 5.85
N ALA A 41 -7.94 -5.32 6.52
CA ALA A 41 -8.14 -5.68 7.93
C ALA A 41 -8.20 -7.20 8.13
N GLU A 42 -8.98 -7.91 7.32
CA GLU A 42 -9.12 -9.38 7.40
C GLU A 42 -7.78 -10.09 7.08
N LEU A 43 -7.05 -9.58 6.09
CA LEU A 43 -5.73 -10.08 5.74
C LEU A 43 -4.74 -9.85 6.88
N TRP A 44 -4.77 -8.67 7.49
CA TRP A 44 -3.92 -8.35 8.64
C TRP A 44 -4.20 -9.28 9.82
N ASP A 45 -5.46 -9.54 10.14
CA ASP A 45 -5.80 -10.49 11.21
C ASP A 45 -5.28 -11.91 10.96
N SER A 46 -5.21 -12.32 9.69
CA SER A 46 -4.70 -13.62 9.28
C SER A 46 -3.16 -13.72 9.34
N LEU A 47 -2.46 -12.61 9.09
CA LEU A 47 -1.00 -12.59 8.95
C LEU A 47 -0.27 -12.08 10.19
N LYS A 48 -0.92 -11.24 11.00
CA LYS A 48 -0.27 -10.59 12.13
C LYS A 48 0.19 -11.66 13.12
N PRO A 49 1.43 -11.61 13.60
CA PRO A 49 1.85 -12.47 14.70
C PRO A 49 0.96 -12.19 15.91
N GLU A 50 0.79 -13.20 16.76
CA GLU A 50 0.17 -12.97 18.07
C GLU A 50 0.95 -11.88 18.79
N ALA A 51 0.22 -10.89 19.31
CA ALA A 51 0.85 -9.85 20.09
C ALA A 51 1.55 -10.52 21.28
N PRO A 52 2.80 -10.12 21.61
CA PRO A 52 3.46 -10.63 22.79
C PRO A 52 2.52 -10.42 23.98
N SER A 53 2.20 -11.50 24.68
CA SER A 53 1.42 -11.45 25.92
C SER A 53 2.12 -10.52 26.92
N GLU A 54 1.37 -9.94 27.85
CA GLU A 54 1.98 -9.11 28.92
C GLU A 54 3.03 -9.87 29.76
N ASP A 55 2.99 -11.20 29.72
CA ASP A 55 4.00 -12.12 30.26
C ASP A 55 5.31 -12.20 29.47
N ASP A 56 5.35 -11.72 28.21
CA ASP A 56 6.54 -11.72 27.32
C ASP A 56 7.31 -10.39 27.40
N LYS A 57 6.91 -9.46 28.29
CA LYS A 57 7.79 -8.33 28.63
C LYS A 57 8.99 -8.89 29.40
N PRO A 58 10.24 -8.67 28.96
CA PRO A 58 11.39 -8.98 29.80
C PRO A 58 11.22 -8.16 31.08
N SER A 59 11.04 -8.85 32.20
CA SER A 59 11.08 -8.25 33.53
C SER A 59 12.46 -7.64 33.66
N GLY A 60 12.56 -6.33 33.44
CA GLY A 60 13.78 -5.58 33.62
C GLY A 60 14.15 -5.62 35.10
N ASP A 61 15.30 -6.21 35.40
CA ASP A 61 16.04 -6.04 36.65
C ASP A 61 16.97 -4.82 36.52
#